data_AF-A0A7T7H9Z4-F1
#
_entry.id   AF-A0A7T7H9Z4-F1
#
_cell.length_a   1.000
_cell.length_b   1.000
_cell.length_c   1.000
_cell.angle_alpha   90.00
_cell.angle_beta   90.00
_cell.angle_gamma   90.00
#
_symmetry.space_group_name_H-M   'P 1'
#
loop_
_entity.id
_entity.type
_entity.pdbx_description
1 polymer ?
#
loop_
_entity_poly.entity_id
_entity_poly.type
_entity_poly.pdbx_seq_one_letter_code
_entity_poly.pdbx_strand_id
1 'polypeptide(L)'
;MELELSPLSFFESLLESDKYEIMKKRYIDDYIEEHNGLINPSGDIDYENGIIKEDEYTTFRFSSKFTRNLVLESSKAKENIDKNVIIITSNNISPDEFLKIQLRVINSLLLKTNILYINQPCVKQAITDLNNHIINKYNVSSLLHITDEINVNSFNWDYLDNQENDTQEKISSLYNELVAINIISGTEKDFVNGFMGKPVLEGIRWLPKTKDNKSTAKSTLFSFIDYLIDESFILKLNGKEYNDAIEYVFRDYNGNMLKNIRQSKSSSTASIPEDIQEIIDNL
;
A
#
# COMPACT_ATOMS: atom_id res chain seq x y z
N MET A 1 11.04 -33.57 11.39
CA MET A 1 11.24 -32.17 10.96
C MET A 1 9.94 -31.47 11.25
N GLU A 2 9.96 -30.45 12.11
CA GLU A 2 8.74 -29.75 12.55
C GLU A 2 8.45 -28.55 11.62
N LEU A 3 7.17 -28.19 11.51
CA LEU A 3 6.75 -27.01 10.73
C LEU A 3 7.17 -25.74 11.48
N GLU A 4 7.80 -24.81 10.76
CA GLU A 4 8.07 -23.47 11.27
C GLU A 4 6.76 -22.67 11.24
N LEU A 5 6.27 -22.26 12.42
CA LEU A 5 4.94 -21.64 12.56
C LEU A 5 4.89 -20.21 12.02
N SER A 6 6.00 -19.46 12.05
CA SER A 6 6.08 -18.14 11.42
C SER A 6 7.44 -17.93 10.73
N PRO A 7 7.54 -18.33 9.45
CA PRO A 7 8.74 -18.12 8.63
C PRO A 7 9.10 -16.63 8.44
N LEU A 8 8.14 -15.73 8.64
CA LEU A 8 8.27 -14.29 8.40
C LEU A 8 8.30 -13.45 9.70
N SER A 9 8.32 -14.10 10.86
CA SER A 9 8.21 -13.49 12.20
C SER A 9 9.13 -12.29 12.42
N PHE A 10 10.37 -12.35 11.92
CA PHE A 10 11.31 -11.22 12.00
C PHE A 10 10.74 -9.95 11.33
N PHE A 11 10.25 -10.07 10.09
CA PHE A 11 9.71 -8.94 9.32
C PHE A 11 8.37 -8.45 9.87
N GLU A 12 7.52 -9.38 10.33
CA GLU A 12 6.27 -9.05 11.02
C GLU A 12 6.55 -8.21 12.27
N SER A 13 7.50 -8.66 13.08
CA SER A 13 7.95 -7.97 14.29
C SER A 13 8.58 -6.62 13.98
N LEU A 14 9.42 -6.52 12.94
CA LEU A 14 10.07 -5.28 12.53
C LEU A 14 9.05 -4.18 12.18
N LEU A 15 7.97 -4.56 11.48
CA LEU A 15 6.95 -3.65 10.95
C LEU A 15 5.73 -3.45 11.87
N GLU A 16 5.73 -4.01 13.07
CA GLU A 16 4.62 -3.87 14.03
C GLU A 16 4.58 -2.49 14.69
N SER A 17 5.76 -1.89 14.96
CA SER A 17 5.88 -0.63 15.73
C SER A 17 7.05 0.26 15.30
N ASP A 18 7.52 0.10 14.06
CA ASP A 18 8.79 0.66 13.56
C ASP A 18 9.94 0.47 14.57
N LYS A 19 10.63 -0.66 14.45
CA LYS A 19 11.74 -0.98 15.35
C LYS A 19 13.08 -0.43 14.89
N TYR A 20 13.14 0.45 13.86
CA TYR A 20 14.41 0.92 13.31
C TYR A 20 15.25 1.65 14.36
N GLU A 21 14.65 2.64 15.03
CA GLU A 21 15.31 3.44 16.06
C GLU A 21 15.63 2.62 17.31
N ILE A 22 14.73 1.70 17.68
CA ILE A 22 14.94 0.75 18.78
C ILE A 22 16.15 -0.15 18.50
N MET A 23 16.23 -0.70 17.28
CA MET A 23 17.36 -1.53 16.86
C MET A 23 18.64 -0.73 16.72
N LYS A 24 18.57 0.52 16.24
CA LYS A 24 19.74 1.42 16.16
C LYS A 24 20.37 1.59 17.53
N LYS A 25 19.56 1.97 18.51
CA LYS A 25 20.01 2.13 19.89
C LYS A 25 20.60 0.83 20.44
N ARG A 26 19.85 -0.27 20.34
CA ARG A 26 20.29 -1.57 20.86
C ARG A 26 21.62 -2.02 20.24
N TYR A 27 21.81 -1.86 18.93
CA TYR A 27 23.02 -2.30 18.25
C TYR A 27 24.25 -1.47 18.62
N ILE A 28 24.06 -0.19 18.93
CA ILE A 28 25.12 0.67 19.45
C ILE A 28 25.48 0.21 20.87
N ASP A 29 24.48 0.00 21.72
CA ASP A 29 24.66 -0.46 23.10
C ASP A 29 25.37 -1.84 23.14
N ASP A 30 24.91 -2.80 22.32
CA ASP A 30 25.52 -4.13 22.16
C ASP A 30 26.99 -4.03 21.72
N TYR A 31 27.31 -3.12 20.79
CA TYR A 31 28.70 -2.92 20.32
C TYR A 31 29.59 -2.39 21.45
N ILE A 32 29.10 -1.44 22.24
CA ILE A 32 29.83 -0.87 23.39
C ILE A 32 30.08 -1.97 24.44
N GLU A 33 29.08 -2.80 24.74
CA GLU A 33 29.23 -3.90 25.69
C GLU A 33 30.23 -4.96 25.19
N GLU A 34 30.15 -5.38 23.93
CA GLU A 34 31.05 -6.38 23.33
C GLU A 34 32.53 -5.95 23.35
N HIS A 35 32.79 -4.64 23.34
CA HIS A 35 34.16 -4.07 23.31
C HIS A 35 34.61 -3.52 24.68
N ASN A 36 33.88 -3.82 25.76
CA ASN A 36 34.15 -3.33 27.14
C ASN A 36 34.20 -1.79 27.24
N GLY A 37 33.35 -1.10 26.49
CA GLY A 37 33.40 0.35 26.30
C GLY A 37 33.89 0.71 24.89
N LEU A 38 34.19 2.00 24.69
CA LEU A 38 34.95 2.42 23.50
C LEU A 38 36.39 1.95 23.67
N ILE A 39 37.00 1.39 22.62
CA ILE A 39 38.40 0.93 22.63
C ILE A 39 39.33 2.12 22.92
N ASN A 40 38.88 3.34 22.57
CA ASN A 40 39.54 4.60 22.87
C ASN A 40 38.69 5.56 23.72
N PRO A 41 39.26 6.20 24.74
CA PRO A 41 38.57 7.23 25.55
C PRO A 41 38.24 8.51 24.76
N SER A 42 38.73 8.66 23.52
CA SER A 42 38.45 9.72 22.56
C SER A 42 37.32 9.37 21.56
N GLY A 43 36.69 8.20 21.70
CA GLY A 43 35.66 7.78 20.75
C GLY A 43 34.39 8.62 20.83
N ASP A 44 33.89 9.05 19.67
CA ASP A 44 32.64 9.81 19.56
C ASP A 44 31.51 8.87 19.14
N ILE A 45 30.40 8.91 19.90
CA ILE A 45 29.18 8.15 19.60
C ILE A 45 28.14 9.10 19.03
N ASP A 46 27.76 8.87 17.78
CA ASP A 46 26.67 9.57 17.11
C ASP A 46 25.44 8.66 17.07
N TYR A 47 24.60 8.78 18.10
CA TYR A 47 23.35 8.01 18.20
C TYR A 47 22.33 8.39 17.13
N GLU A 48 22.38 9.62 16.62
CA GLU A 48 21.43 10.11 15.61
C GLU A 48 21.68 9.39 14.27
N ASN A 49 22.94 9.36 13.83
CA ASN A 49 23.33 8.71 12.59
C ASN A 49 23.70 7.22 12.76
N GLY A 50 23.78 6.74 13.99
CA GLY A 50 24.14 5.36 14.33
C GLY A 50 25.58 5.01 13.96
N ILE A 51 26.52 5.89 14.31
CA ILE A 51 27.93 5.78 13.97
C ILE A 51 28.77 5.82 15.25
N ILE A 52 29.79 4.97 15.34
CA ILE A 52 30.84 5.07 16.36
C ILE A 52 32.16 5.34 15.64
N LYS A 53 32.88 6.36 16.10
CA LYS A 53 34.19 6.73 15.59
C LYS A 53 35.25 6.55 16.67
N GLU A 54 36.39 5.98 16.31
CA GLU A 54 37.58 5.91 17.15
C GLU A 54 38.77 6.44 16.35
N ASP A 55 39.50 7.41 16.92
CA ASP A 55 40.68 8.05 16.31
C ASP A 55 40.46 8.48 14.83
N GLU A 56 39.38 9.24 14.58
CA GLU A 56 38.93 9.70 13.26
C GLU A 56 38.36 8.63 12.31
N TYR A 57 38.47 7.33 12.64
CA TYR A 57 37.94 6.24 11.84
C TYR A 57 36.54 5.82 12.27
N THR A 58 35.64 5.57 11.31
CA THR A 58 34.34 4.94 11.60
C THR A 58 34.54 3.44 11.86
N THR A 59 34.44 3.01 13.11
CA THR A 59 34.60 1.62 13.53
C THR A 59 33.28 0.85 13.49
N PHE A 60 32.16 1.55 13.67
CA PHE A 60 30.82 0.97 13.58
C PHE A 60 29.86 1.87 12.80
N ARG A 61 29.01 1.23 11.99
CA ARG A 61 27.91 1.88 11.28
C ARG A 61 26.66 1.00 11.34
N PHE A 62 25.62 1.50 12.00
CA PHE A 62 24.35 0.81 12.16
C PHE A 62 23.74 0.41 10.82
N SER A 63 23.68 1.33 9.85
CA SER A 63 23.05 1.05 8.55
C SER A 63 23.66 -0.15 7.83
N SER A 64 24.98 -0.34 7.92
CA SER A 64 25.67 -1.51 7.36
C SER A 64 25.35 -2.79 8.12
N LYS A 65 25.35 -2.75 9.45
CA LYS A 65 25.03 -3.91 10.29
C LYS A 65 23.56 -4.32 10.15
N PHE A 66 22.65 -3.35 10.10
CA PHE A 66 21.22 -3.55 9.88
C PHE A 66 20.95 -4.19 8.52
N THR A 67 21.56 -3.67 7.45
CA THR A 67 21.44 -4.25 6.10
C THR A 67 21.94 -5.69 6.05
N ARG A 68 23.10 -5.99 6.68
CA ARG A 68 23.59 -7.37 6.79
C ARG A 68 22.62 -8.27 7.56
N ASN A 69 22.03 -7.77 8.64
CA ASN A 69 21.04 -8.51 9.41
C ASN A 69 19.79 -8.81 8.57
N LEU A 70 19.29 -7.84 7.81
CA LEU A 70 18.17 -8.04 6.88
C LEU A 70 18.44 -9.15 5.87
N VAL A 71 19.65 -9.21 5.29
CA VAL A 71 20.04 -10.26 4.34
C VAL A 71 20.06 -11.64 5.00
N LEU A 72 20.56 -11.72 6.24
CA LEU A 72 20.58 -12.98 7.01
C LEU A 72 19.16 -13.45 7.34
N GLU A 73 18.31 -12.55 7.84
CA GLU A 73 16.92 -12.88 8.19
C GLU A 73 16.07 -13.20 6.95
N SER A 74 16.31 -12.52 5.82
CA SER A 74 15.70 -12.87 4.54
C SER A 74 16.10 -14.29 4.09
N SER A 75 17.39 -14.64 4.19
CA SER A 75 17.86 -15.99 3.86
C SER A 75 17.22 -17.06 4.76
N LYS A 76 17.16 -16.81 6.07
CA LYS A 76 16.49 -17.71 7.03
C LYS A 76 15.00 -17.90 6.70
N ALA A 77 14.29 -16.82 6.38
CA ALA A 77 12.89 -16.88 6.01
C ALA A 77 12.67 -17.73 4.75
N LYS A 78 13.52 -17.56 3.72
CA LYS A 78 13.50 -18.40 2.50
C LYS A 78 13.69 -19.88 2.82
N GLU A 79 14.71 -20.20 3.62
CA GLU A 79 14.98 -21.57 4.05
C GLU A 79 13.81 -22.18 4.84
N ASN A 80 13.17 -21.40 5.70
CA ASN A 80 12.04 -21.86 6.51
C ASN A 80 10.78 -22.10 5.66
N ILE A 81 10.51 -21.22 4.69
CA ILE A 81 9.46 -21.44 3.69
C ILE A 81 9.75 -22.74 2.92
N ASP A 82 10.99 -22.92 2.45
CA ASP A 82 11.39 -24.09 1.68
C ASP A 82 11.21 -25.39 2.49
N LYS A 83 11.65 -25.39 3.76
CA LYS A 83 11.48 -26.52 4.68
C LYS A 83 10.00 -26.85 4.87
N ASN A 84 9.15 -25.84 5.08
CA ASN A 84 7.71 -26.04 5.26
C ASN A 84 7.07 -26.65 4.01
N VAL A 85 7.44 -26.18 2.81
CA VAL A 85 6.96 -26.78 1.56
C VAL A 85 7.35 -28.26 1.47
N ILE A 86 8.62 -28.60 1.75
CA ILE A 86 9.09 -29.99 1.75
C ILE A 86 8.27 -30.84 2.72
N ILE A 87 8.04 -30.35 3.95
CA ILE A 87 7.25 -31.07 4.96
C ILE A 87 5.81 -31.29 4.48
N ILE A 88 5.15 -30.25 3.95
CA ILE A 88 3.77 -30.33 3.46
C ILE A 88 3.65 -31.36 2.32
N THR A 89 4.56 -31.27 1.34
CA THR A 89 4.58 -32.20 0.21
C THR A 89 4.92 -33.63 0.65
N SER A 90 5.81 -33.81 1.62
CA SER A 90 6.14 -35.14 2.17
C SER A 90 4.95 -35.85 2.83
N ASN A 91 3.95 -35.07 3.27
CA ASN A 91 2.68 -35.56 3.81
C ASN A 91 1.60 -35.77 2.74
N ASN A 92 1.95 -35.73 1.44
CA ASN A 92 1.04 -35.81 0.29
C ASN A 92 -0.02 -34.71 0.25
N ILE A 93 0.27 -33.53 0.81
CA ILE A 93 -0.60 -32.35 0.77
C ILE A 93 -0.02 -31.35 -0.23
N SER A 94 -0.88 -30.65 -0.99
CA SER A 94 -0.43 -29.54 -1.85
C SER A 94 0.03 -28.35 -1.00
N PRO A 95 1.23 -27.78 -1.25
CA PRO A 95 1.70 -26.59 -0.54
C PRO A 95 1.03 -25.27 -1.00
N ASP A 96 0.16 -25.30 -1.99
CA ASP A 96 -0.38 -24.08 -2.64
C ASP A 96 -1.04 -23.10 -1.66
N GLU A 97 -1.86 -23.61 -0.74
CA GLU A 97 -2.57 -22.74 0.21
C GLU A 97 -1.61 -22.11 1.22
N PHE A 98 -0.61 -22.88 1.68
CA PHE A 98 0.46 -22.35 2.53
C PHE A 98 1.21 -21.23 1.81
N LEU A 99 1.63 -21.45 0.56
CA LEU A 99 2.35 -20.47 -0.24
C LEU A 99 1.50 -19.20 -0.49
N LYS A 100 0.20 -19.36 -0.77
CA LYS A 100 -0.74 -18.22 -0.90
C LYS A 100 -0.85 -17.41 0.39
N ILE A 101 -0.90 -18.07 1.54
CA ILE A 101 -0.91 -17.39 2.84
C ILE A 101 0.39 -16.62 3.06
N GLN A 102 1.55 -17.22 2.77
CA GLN A 102 2.85 -16.52 2.89
C GLN A 102 2.89 -15.28 1.99
N LEU A 103 2.41 -15.39 0.74
CA LEU A 103 2.31 -14.23 -0.17
C LEU A 103 1.39 -13.14 0.39
N ARG A 104 0.25 -13.48 0.99
CA ARG A 104 -0.63 -12.49 1.63
C ARG A 104 0.07 -11.75 2.78
N VAL A 105 0.84 -12.46 3.60
CA VAL A 105 1.61 -11.85 4.68
C VAL A 105 2.67 -10.93 4.09
N ILE A 106 3.46 -11.38 3.12
CA ILE A 106 4.48 -10.55 2.43
C ILE A 106 3.86 -9.28 1.84
N ASN A 107 2.69 -9.38 1.21
CA ASN A 107 2.00 -8.22 0.64
C ASN A 107 1.60 -7.20 1.72
N SER A 108 1.07 -7.68 2.85
CA SER A 108 0.78 -6.82 4.01
C SER A 108 2.04 -6.12 4.52
N LEU A 109 3.17 -6.84 4.58
CA LEU A 109 4.46 -6.27 5.00
C LEU A 109 5.00 -5.22 4.02
N LEU A 110 4.87 -5.45 2.71
CA LEU A 110 5.24 -4.47 1.69
C LEU A 110 4.45 -3.17 1.83
N LEU A 111 3.13 -3.26 2.06
CA LEU A 111 2.29 -2.09 2.30
C LEU A 111 2.75 -1.31 3.52
N LYS A 112 3.00 -1.99 4.65
CA LYS A 112 3.52 -1.36 5.88
C LYS A 112 4.88 -0.71 5.67
N THR A 113 5.75 -1.34 4.87
CA THR A 113 7.10 -0.83 4.60
C THR A 113 7.06 0.51 3.86
N ASN A 114 6.13 0.68 2.91
CA ASN A 114 5.96 1.95 2.19
C ASN A 114 5.51 3.11 3.12
N ILE A 115 4.98 2.80 4.31
CA ILE A 115 4.54 3.81 5.29
C ILE A 115 5.63 4.05 6.33
N LEU A 116 6.18 2.98 6.91
CA LEU A 116 7.06 3.06 8.08
C LEU A 116 8.54 3.24 7.72
N TYR A 117 8.99 2.74 6.57
CA TYR A 117 10.41 2.65 6.20
C TYR A 117 10.72 3.40 4.89
N ILE A 118 10.11 4.57 4.70
CA ILE A 118 10.26 5.39 3.49
C ILE A 118 11.74 5.69 3.19
N ASN A 119 12.53 5.95 4.23
CA ASN A 119 13.93 6.34 4.12
C ASN A 119 14.90 5.14 4.15
N GLN A 120 14.39 3.90 4.19
CA GLN A 120 15.18 2.68 4.33
C GLN A 120 14.82 1.67 3.23
N PRO A 121 15.25 1.93 1.98
CA PRO A 121 14.88 1.10 0.83
C PRO A 121 15.33 -0.36 0.95
N CYS A 122 16.35 -0.64 1.77
CA CYS A 122 16.84 -2.00 2.02
C CYS A 122 15.78 -2.91 2.68
N VAL A 123 14.85 -2.37 3.47
CA VAL A 123 13.75 -3.16 4.07
C VAL A 123 12.78 -3.61 3.00
N LYS A 124 12.36 -2.67 2.12
CA LYS A 124 11.49 -2.98 0.98
C LYS A 124 12.13 -4.01 0.06
N GLN A 125 13.41 -3.82 -0.28
CA GLN A 125 14.14 -4.77 -1.11
C GLN A 125 14.15 -6.18 -0.49
N ALA A 126 14.45 -6.31 0.81
CA ALA A 126 14.51 -7.61 1.47
C ALA A 126 13.16 -8.35 1.44
N ILE A 127 12.04 -7.64 1.55
CA ILE A 127 10.69 -8.22 1.50
C ILE A 127 10.30 -8.54 0.05
N THR A 128 10.63 -7.68 -0.92
CA THR A 128 10.44 -7.97 -2.35
C THR A 128 11.21 -9.22 -2.78
N ASP A 129 12.42 -9.41 -2.27
CA ASP A 129 13.21 -10.62 -2.54
C ASP A 129 12.57 -11.89 -1.98
N LEU A 130 11.81 -11.80 -0.89
CA LEU A 130 11.01 -12.92 -0.37
C LEU A 130 9.82 -13.25 -1.27
N ASN A 131 9.12 -12.21 -1.76
CA ASN A 131 8.04 -12.37 -2.72
C ASN A 131 8.52 -13.09 -3.98
N ASN A 132 9.62 -12.60 -4.55
CA ASN A 132 10.23 -13.14 -5.76
C ASN A 132 10.72 -14.58 -5.56
N HIS A 133 11.26 -14.91 -4.38
CA HIS A 133 11.64 -16.29 -4.06
C HIS A 133 10.46 -17.25 -4.18
N ILE A 134 9.31 -16.91 -3.59
CA ILE A 134 8.12 -17.78 -3.63
C ILE A 134 7.60 -17.91 -5.08
N ILE A 135 7.45 -16.79 -5.78
CA ILE A 135 6.89 -16.75 -7.15
C ILE A 135 7.78 -17.55 -8.11
N ASN A 136 9.08 -17.25 -8.13
CA ASN A 136 10.00 -17.83 -9.10
C ASN A 136 10.28 -19.31 -8.82
N LYS A 137 10.37 -19.70 -7.55
CA LYS A 137 10.73 -21.08 -7.19
C LYS A 137 9.56 -22.05 -7.30
N TYR A 138 8.35 -21.60 -6.95
CA TYR A 138 7.18 -22.47 -6.87
C TYR A 138 6.16 -22.24 -7.99
N ASN A 139 6.43 -21.32 -8.92
CA ASN A 139 5.51 -20.94 -10.00
C ASN A 139 4.09 -20.61 -9.49
N VAL A 140 3.99 -20.13 -8.25
CA VAL A 140 2.73 -19.67 -7.71
C VAL A 140 2.40 -18.38 -8.46
N SER A 141 1.29 -18.39 -9.19
CA SER A 141 0.77 -17.17 -9.82
C SER A 141 0.75 -16.09 -8.76
N SER A 142 1.64 -15.13 -8.91
CA SER A 142 1.77 -14.06 -7.95
C SER A 142 0.39 -13.41 -7.82
N LEU A 143 -0.16 -13.36 -6.61
CA LEU A 143 -1.29 -12.48 -6.35
C LEU A 143 -0.94 -11.01 -6.65
N LEU A 144 0.34 -10.70 -6.91
CA LEU A 144 0.84 -9.42 -7.38
C LEU A 144 1.91 -9.62 -8.47
N HIS A 145 1.55 -9.31 -9.72
CA HIS A 145 2.52 -8.70 -10.63
C HIS A 145 2.93 -7.37 -9.99
N ILE A 146 4.04 -7.35 -9.23
CA ILE A 146 4.75 -6.12 -8.87
C ILE A 146 5.66 -5.79 -10.05
N THR A 147 5.03 -5.52 -11.18
CA THR A 147 5.56 -4.70 -12.26
C THR A 147 4.57 -3.55 -12.28
N ASP A 148 5.04 -2.35 -11.95
CA ASP A 148 4.40 -1.04 -12.11
C ASP A 148 2.87 -1.03 -12.27
N GLU A 149 2.20 -0.35 -11.33
CA GLU A 149 0.74 -0.29 -11.11
C GLU A 149 0.25 -1.31 -10.07
N ILE A 150 0.10 -0.81 -8.84
CA ILE A 150 -0.81 -1.41 -7.88
C ILE A 150 -2.16 -1.44 -8.60
N ASN A 151 -2.67 -2.61 -8.98
CA ASN A 151 -4.05 -2.73 -9.46
C ASN A 151 -4.97 -2.60 -8.24
N VAL A 152 -5.03 -1.37 -7.74
CA VAL A 152 -6.01 -0.91 -6.79
C VAL A 152 -7.32 -0.84 -7.58
N ASN A 153 -8.43 -1.25 -6.98
CA ASN A 153 -9.75 -0.98 -7.54
C ASN A 153 -10.05 0.54 -7.42
N SER A 154 -9.24 1.39 -8.04
CA SER A 154 -9.41 2.83 -8.11
C SER A 154 -9.53 3.24 -9.57
N PHE A 155 -9.94 4.47 -9.83
CA PHE A 155 -9.98 4.99 -11.19
C PHE A 155 -8.57 5.40 -11.61
N ASN A 156 -8.35 5.38 -12.92
CA ASN A 156 -7.16 5.90 -13.56
C ASN A 156 -7.56 7.09 -14.40
N TRP A 157 -7.12 8.28 -14.01
CA TRP A 157 -7.25 9.47 -14.84
C TRP A 157 -6.52 9.23 -16.17
N ASP A 158 -7.21 9.45 -17.29
CA ASP A 158 -6.66 9.28 -18.62
C ASP A 158 -5.76 10.48 -18.91
N TYR A 159 -4.45 10.34 -18.66
CA TYR A 159 -3.46 11.36 -18.98
C TYR A 159 -2.80 11.03 -20.32
N LEU A 160 -2.87 11.97 -21.25
CA LEU A 160 -1.97 11.98 -22.41
C LEU A 160 -0.55 12.27 -21.91
N ASP A 161 0.35 11.29 -22.04
CA ASP A 161 1.82 11.36 -21.93
C ASP A 161 2.43 12.47 -21.02
N ASN A 162 2.92 12.06 -19.84
CA ASN A 162 3.96 12.74 -19.03
C ASN A 162 3.63 14.09 -18.33
N GLN A 163 2.37 14.36 -17.99
CA GLN A 163 1.93 15.57 -17.24
C GLN A 163 1.33 15.23 -15.85
N GLU A 164 1.95 14.34 -15.06
CA GLU A 164 1.39 13.88 -13.77
C GLU A 164 1.07 15.03 -12.78
N ASN A 165 1.88 16.08 -12.77
CA ASN A 165 1.68 17.24 -11.88
C ASN A 165 0.44 18.07 -12.26
N ASP A 166 0.19 18.30 -13.55
CA ASP A 166 -0.98 19.05 -14.04
C ASP A 166 -2.28 18.27 -13.75
N THR A 167 -2.25 16.94 -13.95
CA THR A 167 -3.35 16.05 -13.59
C THR A 167 -3.65 16.10 -12.09
N GLN A 168 -2.62 16.07 -11.24
CA GLN A 168 -2.83 16.17 -9.80
C GLN A 168 -3.46 17.51 -9.40
N GLU A 169 -3.05 18.62 -10.02
CA GLU A 169 -3.65 19.94 -9.78
C GLU A 169 -5.13 19.97 -10.20
N LYS A 170 -5.48 19.41 -11.36
CA LYS A 170 -6.87 19.31 -11.83
C LYS A 170 -7.75 18.47 -10.90
N ILE A 171 -7.28 17.30 -10.48
CA ILE A 171 -8.00 16.44 -9.55
C ILE A 171 -8.17 17.14 -8.19
N SER A 172 -7.17 17.89 -7.76
CA SER A 172 -7.22 18.68 -6.52
C SER A 172 -8.19 19.86 -6.64
N SER A 173 -8.28 20.52 -7.80
CA SER A 173 -9.29 21.55 -8.08
C SER A 173 -10.70 20.97 -8.03
N LEU A 174 -10.91 19.84 -8.71
CA LEU A 174 -12.18 19.11 -8.69
C LEU A 174 -12.59 18.74 -7.25
N TYR A 175 -11.65 18.24 -6.44
CA TYR A 175 -11.88 17.97 -5.02
C TYR A 175 -12.38 19.21 -4.27
N ASN A 176 -11.68 20.34 -4.42
CA ASN A 176 -12.01 21.58 -3.71
C ASN A 176 -13.39 22.10 -4.08
N GLU A 177 -13.74 22.05 -5.38
CA GLU A 177 -15.04 22.49 -5.87
C GLU A 177 -16.17 21.58 -5.37
N LEU A 178 -16.01 20.26 -5.45
CA LEU A 178 -17.01 19.29 -4.96
C LEU A 178 -17.21 19.37 -3.44
N VAL A 179 -16.15 19.66 -2.67
CA VAL A 179 -16.26 19.91 -1.22
C VAL A 179 -16.99 21.22 -0.95
N ALA A 180 -16.70 22.28 -1.69
CA ALA A 180 -17.33 23.60 -1.51
C ALA A 180 -18.85 23.56 -1.69
N ILE A 181 -19.34 22.75 -2.63
CA ILE A 181 -20.77 22.55 -2.87
C ILE A 181 -21.38 21.36 -2.08
N ASN A 182 -20.65 20.79 -1.13
CA ASN A 182 -21.09 19.68 -0.27
C ASN A 182 -21.55 18.41 -1.03
N ILE A 183 -20.86 18.05 -2.11
CA ILE A 183 -21.10 16.79 -2.83
C ILE A 183 -20.29 15.65 -2.21
N ILE A 184 -19.08 15.94 -1.75
CA ILE A 184 -18.20 14.94 -1.14
C ILE A 184 -17.69 15.37 0.25
N SER A 185 -17.26 14.39 1.03
CA SER A 185 -16.46 14.61 2.25
C SER A 185 -15.40 13.53 2.36
N GLY A 186 -14.18 13.92 2.74
CA GLY A 186 -13.02 13.03 2.82
C GLY A 186 -11.73 13.83 2.78
N THR A 187 -10.59 13.15 2.76
CA THR A 187 -9.30 13.83 2.58
C THR A 187 -9.02 14.04 1.10
N GLU A 188 -8.39 15.17 0.76
CA GLU A 188 -7.89 15.45 -0.59
C GLU A 188 -6.98 14.31 -1.08
N LYS A 189 -6.13 13.78 -0.20
CA LYS A 189 -5.25 12.65 -0.49
C LYS A 189 -6.00 11.40 -0.94
N ASP A 190 -7.06 11.01 -0.24
CA ASP A 190 -7.87 9.85 -0.63
C ASP A 190 -8.64 10.10 -1.93
N PHE A 191 -9.06 11.35 -2.16
CA PHE A 191 -9.69 11.74 -3.43
C PHE A 191 -8.71 11.59 -4.60
N VAL A 192 -7.57 12.27 -4.52
CA VAL A 192 -6.49 12.20 -5.52
C VAL A 192 -6.06 10.77 -5.77
N ASN A 193 -5.82 9.99 -4.71
CA ASN A 193 -5.43 8.60 -4.86
C ASN A 193 -6.48 7.75 -5.57
N GLY A 194 -7.77 7.99 -5.26
CA GLY A 194 -8.89 7.29 -5.87
C GLY A 194 -9.01 7.48 -7.38
N PHE A 195 -8.37 8.51 -7.94
CA PHE A 195 -8.35 8.80 -9.37
C PHE A 195 -6.97 8.62 -10.04
N MET A 196 -5.94 8.28 -9.27
CA MET A 196 -4.56 8.12 -9.75
C MET A 196 -4.07 6.67 -9.76
N GLY A 197 -4.94 5.67 -9.61
CA GLY A 197 -4.48 4.29 -9.45
C GLY A 197 -3.76 4.00 -8.12
N LYS A 198 -3.97 4.85 -7.09
CA LYS A 198 -3.23 4.79 -5.81
C LYS A 198 -4.14 4.31 -4.66
N PRO A 199 -3.57 3.74 -3.58
CA PRO A 199 -4.38 3.23 -2.46
C PRO A 199 -5.20 4.31 -1.75
N VAL A 200 -6.46 4.01 -1.47
CA VAL A 200 -7.41 4.84 -0.72
C VAL A 200 -7.62 4.21 0.67
N LEU A 201 -7.43 4.99 1.74
CA LEU A 201 -7.47 4.47 3.11
C LEU A 201 -8.88 4.53 3.72
N GLU A 202 -9.45 5.73 3.82
CA GLU A 202 -10.73 5.96 4.48
C GLU A 202 -11.89 5.90 3.49
N GLY A 203 -11.63 6.37 2.26
CA GLY A 203 -12.62 6.47 1.20
C GLY A 203 -13.37 7.81 1.21
N ILE A 204 -14.04 8.10 0.12
CA ILE A 204 -14.68 9.40 -0.13
C ILE A 204 -16.18 9.25 0.12
N ARG A 205 -16.73 10.00 1.07
CA ARG A 205 -18.18 9.98 1.33
C ARG A 205 -18.91 10.72 0.23
N TRP A 206 -19.88 10.05 -0.39
CA TRP A 206 -20.83 10.67 -1.30
C TRP A 206 -22.02 11.21 -0.51
N LEU A 207 -22.15 12.54 -0.45
CA LEU A 207 -23.11 13.24 0.39
C LEU A 207 -24.53 13.34 -0.21
N PRO A 208 -24.76 13.36 -1.54
CA PRO A 208 -26.10 13.37 -2.10
C PRO A 208 -26.97 12.23 -1.57
N LYS A 209 -28.17 12.57 -1.12
CA LYS A 209 -29.15 11.63 -0.54
C LYS A 209 -30.33 11.41 -1.48
N THR A 210 -30.97 10.26 -1.33
CA THR A 210 -32.27 9.99 -1.97
C THR A 210 -33.33 10.99 -1.49
N LYS A 211 -34.42 11.15 -2.24
CA LYS A 211 -35.51 12.11 -1.91
C LYS A 211 -36.09 11.93 -0.50
N ASP A 212 -36.03 10.72 0.05
CA ASP A 212 -36.48 10.38 1.40
C ASP A 212 -35.42 10.62 2.49
N ASN A 213 -34.22 11.11 2.12
CA ASN A 213 -33.07 11.40 2.98
C ASN A 213 -32.53 10.21 3.79
N LYS A 214 -32.92 8.97 3.46
CA LYS A 214 -32.52 7.78 4.23
C LYS A 214 -31.24 7.12 3.72
N SER A 215 -30.95 7.26 2.43
CA SER A 215 -29.86 6.54 1.77
C SER A 215 -29.04 7.45 0.85
N THR A 216 -27.80 7.06 0.57
CA THR A 216 -26.98 7.73 -0.45
C THR A 216 -27.62 7.57 -1.82
N ALA A 217 -27.71 8.66 -2.58
CA ALA A 217 -28.18 8.66 -3.96
C ALA A 217 -27.13 8.07 -4.91
N LYS A 218 -26.94 6.75 -4.88
CA LYS A 218 -25.93 6.06 -5.71
C LYS A 218 -26.06 6.34 -7.20
N SER A 219 -27.28 6.56 -7.69
CA SER A 219 -27.52 6.90 -9.10
C SER A 219 -26.73 8.14 -9.53
N THR A 220 -26.66 9.17 -8.67
CA THR A 220 -25.90 10.39 -8.96
C THR A 220 -24.39 10.17 -8.95
N LEU A 221 -23.91 9.28 -8.08
CA LEU A 221 -22.50 8.85 -8.06
C LEU A 221 -22.14 8.10 -9.34
N PHE A 222 -22.99 7.15 -9.76
CA PHE A 222 -22.78 6.43 -11.02
C PHE A 222 -22.77 7.39 -12.20
N SER A 223 -23.74 8.30 -12.31
CA SER A 223 -23.77 9.28 -13.39
C SER A 223 -22.53 10.19 -13.40
N PHE A 224 -22.05 10.60 -12.22
CA PHE A 224 -20.80 11.37 -12.09
C PHE A 224 -19.60 10.61 -12.67
N ILE A 225 -19.42 9.34 -12.31
CA ILE A 225 -18.33 8.52 -12.86
C ILE A 225 -18.51 8.26 -14.35
N ASP A 226 -19.74 8.00 -14.80
CA ASP A 226 -20.06 7.79 -16.22
C ASP A 226 -19.67 9.02 -17.06
N TYR A 227 -19.88 10.24 -16.55
CA TYR A 227 -19.48 11.48 -17.23
C TYR A 227 -17.97 11.66 -17.31
N LEU A 228 -17.24 11.37 -16.24
CA LEU A 228 -15.78 11.40 -16.28
C LEU A 228 -15.23 10.39 -17.32
N ILE A 229 -15.90 9.25 -17.51
CA ILE A 229 -15.53 8.28 -18.57
C ILE A 229 -15.89 8.82 -19.95
N ASP A 230 -17.10 9.34 -20.12
CA ASP A 230 -17.61 9.79 -21.43
C ASP A 230 -16.81 11.02 -21.94
N GLU A 231 -16.41 11.92 -21.05
CA GLU A 231 -15.52 13.05 -21.34
C GLU A 231 -14.03 12.67 -21.36
N SER A 232 -13.70 11.38 -21.23
CA SER A 232 -12.32 10.86 -21.28
C SER A 232 -11.38 11.45 -20.23
N PHE A 233 -11.90 11.85 -19.07
CA PHE A 233 -11.08 12.20 -17.90
C PHE A 233 -10.55 10.96 -17.20
N ILE A 234 -11.30 9.85 -17.20
CA ILE A 234 -10.87 8.57 -16.61
C ILE A 234 -11.02 7.42 -17.60
N LEU A 235 -10.13 6.43 -17.50
CA LEU A 235 -10.16 5.26 -18.36
C LEU A 235 -11.45 4.45 -18.18
N LYS A 236 -11.98 3.98 -19.30
CA LYS A 236 -13.19 3.17 -19.32
C LYS A 236 -12.98 1.81 -18.65
N LEU A 237 -13.73 1.56 -17.58
CA LEU A 237 -13.74 0.29 -16.86
C LEU A 237 -14.82 -0.67 -17.37
N ASN A 238 -14.58 -1.98 -17.25
CA ASN A 238 -15.63 -2.96 -17.53
C ASN A 238 -16.64 -3.06 -16.37
N GLY A 239 -17.79 -3.70 -16.59
CA GLY A 239 -18.90 -3.66 -15.62
C GLY A 239 -18.59 -4.24 -14.24
N LYS A 240 -17.60 -5.12 -14.10
CA LYS A 240 -17.18 -5.62 -12.79
C LYS A 240 -16.18 -4.66 -12.14
N GLU A 241 -15.13 -4.29 -12.86
CA GLU A 241 -14.09 -3.35 -12.40
C GLU A 241 -14.67 -2.00 -12.00
N TYR A 242 -15.65 -1.51 -12.76
CA TYR A 242 -16.37 -0.28 -12.46
C TYR A 242 -17.08 -0.33 -11.10
N ASN A 243 -17.80 -1.42 -10.83
CA ASN A 243 -18.50 -1.60 -9.56
C ASN A 243 -17.50 -1.79 -8.41
N ASP A 244 -16.45 -2.59 -8.63
CA ASP A 244 -15.40 -2.84 -7.65
C ASP A 244 -14.67 -1.52 -7.31
N ALA A 245 -14.44 -0.64 -8.29
CA ALA A 245 -13.81 0.66 -8.10
C ALA A 245 -14.66 1.63 -7.29
N ILE A 246 -15.97 1.71 -7.60
CA ILE A 246 -16.90 2.54 -6.85
C ILE A 246 -17.01 2.05 -5.39
N GLU A 247 -17.11 0.74 -5.17
CA GLU A 247 -17.18 0.16 -3.82
C GLU A 247 -15.92 0.42 -3.00
N TYR A 248 -14.77 0.39 -3.65
CA TYR A 248 -13.48 0.64 -3.01
C TYR A 248 -13.25 2.12 -2.68
N VAL A 249 -13.44 3.01 -3.65
CA VAL A 249 -13.12 4.44 -3.53
C VAL A 249 -14.16 5.18 -2.67
N PHE A 250 -15.45 4.87 -2.83
CA PHE A 250 -16.52 5.67 -2.23
C PHE A 250 -17.16 5.01 -0.99
N ARG A 251 -17.76 5.87 -0.18
CA ARG A 251 -18.54 5.54 1.03
C ARG A 251 -19.92 6.17 0.94
N ASP A 252 -20.85 5.61 1.70
CA ASP A 252 -22.16 6.23 1.91
C ASP A 252 -22.05 7.56 2.69
N TYR A 253 -23.16 8.28 2.81
CA TYR A 253 -23.19 9.59 3.50
C TYR A 253 -22.87 9.49 5.00
N ASN A 254 -22.92 8.27 5.58
CA ASN A 254 -22.54 7.99 6.96
C ASN A 254 -21.08 7.52 7.09
N GLY A 255 -20.34 7.36 5.99
CA GLY A 255 -18.97 6.86 5.97
C GLY A 255 -18.82 5.34 5.90
N ASN A 256 -19.90 4.58 5.69
CA ASN A 256 -19.84 3.12 5.55
C ASN A 256 -19.60 2.70 4.10
N MET A 257 -19.12 1.47 3.92
CA MET A 257 -18.99 0.85 2.59
C MET A 257 -20.34 0.79 1.86
N LEU A 258 -20.34 1.14 0.58
CA LEU A 258 -21.52 1.11 -0.27
C LEU A 258 -21.95 -0.34 -0.55
N LYS A 259 -23.06 -0.79 0.05
CA LYS A 259 -23.59 -2.14 -0.17
C LYS A 259 -24.42 -2.24 -1.45
N ASN A 260 -24.58 -3.43 -2.02
CA ASN A 260 -25.46 -3.69 -3.17
C ASN A 260 -25.13 -2.84 -4.40
N ILE A 261 -23.84 -2.71 -4.73
CA ILE A 261 -23.39 -2.12 -5.98
C ILE A 261 -23.59 -3.18 -7.08
N ARG A 262 -24.74 -3.11 -7.75
CA ARG A 262 -25.00 -3.85 -8.98
C ARG A 262 -25.68 -2.92 -9.95
N GLN A 263 -24.89 -2.22 -10.76
CA GLN A 263 -25.46 -1.52 -11.89
C GLN A 263 -25.77 -2.56 -12.98
N SER A 264 -27.04 -2.94 -13.11
CA SER A 264 -27.53 -3.46 -14.39
C SER A 264 -27.46 -2.31 -15.38
N LYS A 265 -26.65 -2.46 -16.45
CA LYS A 265 -26.30 -1.48 -17.50
C LYS A 265 -27.48 -0.80 -18.26
N SER A 266 -28.70 -0.80 -17.72
CA SER A 266 -29.92 -0.36 -18.39
C SER A 266 -30.85 0.51 -17.53
N SER A 267 -30.37 1.14 -16.44
CA SER A 267 -31.27 1.89 -15.54
C SER A 267 -30.76 3.20 -14.94
N SER A 268 -29.62 3.75 -15.38
CA SER A 268 -29.29 5.13 -15.01
C SER A 268 -30.08 6.10 -15.90
N THR A 269 -31.24 6.54 -15.40
CA THR A 269 -31.98 7.69 -15.95
C THR A 269 -31.67 8.97 -15.17
N ALA A 270 -30.72 8.90 -14.23
CA ALA A 270 -30.34 10.04 -13.42
C ALA A 270 -29.37 10.91 -14.21
N SER A 271 -29.75 12.16 -14.46
CA SER A 271 -28.82 13.20 -14.89
C SER A 271 -27.91 13.57 -13.72
N ILE A 272 -26.71 14.03 -14.06
CA ILE A 272 -25.83 14.69 -13.10
C ILE A 272 -26.45 16.05 -12.77
N PRO A 273 -26.43 16.49 -11.50
CA PRO A 273 -26.78 17.87 -11.16
C PRO A 273 -26.01 18.88 -12.02
N GLU A 274 -26.68 19.91 -12.53
CA GLU A 274 -26.07 20.94 -13.40
C GLU A 274 -24.81 21.56 -12.76
N ASP A 275 -24.86 21.84 -11.46
CA ASP A 275 -23.71 22.39 -10.71
C ASP A 275 -22.46 21.47 -10.77
N ILE A 276 -22.63 20.15 -10.78
CA ILE A 276 -21.52 19.19 -10.89
C ILE A 276 -21.02 19.14 -12.33
N GLN A 277 -21.93 19.22 -13.30
CA GLN A 277 -21.57 19.23 -14.70
C GLN A 277 -20.75 20.49 -15.06
N GLU A 278 -21.16 21.67 -14.58
CA GLU A 278 -20.44 22.93 -14.78
C GLU A 278 -19.03 22.89 -14.18
N ILE A 279 -18.86 22.26 -13.00
CA ILE A 279 -17.52 22.06 -12.40
C ILE A 279 -16.63 21.23 -13.32
N ILE A 280 -17.15 20.11 -13.85
CA ILE A 280 -16.36 19.20 -14.70
C ILE A 280 -16.02 19.85 -16.05
N ASP A 281 -16.97 20.58 -16.64
CA ASP A 281 -16.77 21.25 -17.94
C ASP A 281 -15.72 22.37 -17.89
N ASN A 282 -15.36 22.85 -16.70
CA ASN A 282 -14.37 23.89 -16.46
C ASN A 282 -12.98 23.34 -16.04
N LEU A 283 -12.77 22.02 -16.03
CA LEU A 283 -11.47 21.36 -15.77
C LEU A 283 -10.50 21.42 -16.95
#